data_AF-A0A966RYL5-F1
#
_entry.id   AF-A0A966RYL5-F1
#
_cell.length_a   1.000
_cell.length_b   1.000
_cell.length_c   1.000
_cell.angle_alpha   90.00
_cell.angle_beta   90.00
_cell.angle_gamma   90.00
#
_symmetry.space_group_name_H-M   'P 1'
#
loop_
_entity.id
_entity.type
_entity.pdbx_description
1 polymer ?
#
loop_
_entity_poly.entity_id
_entity_poly.type
_entity_poly.pdbx_seq_one_letter_code
_entity_poly.pdbx_strand_id
1 'polypeptide(L)'
;MKSKKVFSLFIFIILCLGLELLSGYWTNHTVSTWYPILIKPSWTPPGWVFGPVWTTLYLLIAISGWLIYKAKDSPDRSIAFMFYLAQLALNVI
;
A
#
# COMPACT_ATOMS: atom_id res chain seq x y z
N MET A 1 10.70 -7.79 -24.66
CA MET A 1 11.09 -8.05 -23.25
C MET A 1 10.86 -6.87 -22.29
N LYS A 2 11.20 -5.62 -22.63
CA LYS A 2 10.97 -4.44 -21.76
C LYS A 2 9.48 -4.12 -21.54
N SER A 3 8.65 -4.22 -22.57
CA SER A 3 7.19 -3.95 -22.50
C SER A 3 6.46 -4.83 -21.46
N LYS A 4 6.74 -6.15 -21.41
CA LYS A 4 6.18 -7.06 -20.39
C LYS A 4 6.56 -6.69 -18.95
N LYS A 5 7.76 -6.14 -18.73
CA LYS A 5 8.24 -5.70 -17.41
C LYS A 5 7.52 -4.42 -16.96
N VAL A 6 7.32 -3.49 -17.87
CA VAL A 6 6.58 -2.24 -17.60
C VAL A 6 5.11 -2.55 -17.35
N PHE A 7 4.51 -3.41 -18.18
CA PHE A 7 3.12 -3.83 -18.01
C PHE A 7 2.86 -4.50 -16.65
N SER A 8 3.73 -5.43 -16.23
CA SER A 8 3.62 -6.04 -14.89
C SER A 8 3.77 -5.02 -13.77
N LEU A 9 4.64 -4.01 -13.90
CA LEU A 9 4.74 -2.94 -12.89
C LEU A 9 3.42 -2.17 -12.75
N PHE A 10 2.77 -1.83 -13.87
CA PHE A 10 1.47 -1.16 -13.82
C PHE A 10 0.40 -1.99 -13.12
N ILE A 11 0.40 -3.32 -13.30
CA ILE A 11 -0.52 -4.21 -12.57
C ILE A 11 -0.29 -4.10 -11.06
N PHE A 12 0.96 -4.15 -10.59
CA PHE A 12 1.27 -4.03 -9.16
C PHE A 12 0.85 -2.65 -8.61
N ILE A 13 1.10 -1.57 -9.37
CA ILE A 13 0.72 -0.21 -8.97
C ILE A 13 -0.80 -0.08 -8.86
N ILE A 14 -1.54 -0.53 -9.89
CA ILE A 14 -3.01 -0.47 -9.90
C ILE A 14 -3.59 -1.29 -8.75
N LEU A 15 -3.05 -2.48 -8.50
CA LEU A 15 -3.51 -3.33 -7.41
C LEU A 15 -3.30 -2.65 -6.04
N CYS A 16 -2.09 -2.14 -5.78
CA CYS A 16 -1.76 -1.53 -4.50
C CYS A 16 -2.54 -0.23 -4.26
N LEU A 17 -2.60 0.66 -5.27
CA LEU A 17 -3.38 1.90 -5.15
C LEU A 17 -4.89 1.63 -5.11
N GLY A 18 -5.38 0.60 -5.80
CA GLY A 18 -6.78 0.19 -5.71
C GLY A 18 -7.17 -0.26 -4.30
N LEU A 19 -6.28 -1.01 -3.62
CA LEU A 19 -6.47 -1.40 -2.23
C LEU A 19 -6.44 -0.19 -1.29
N GLU A 20 -5.48 0.72 -1.46
CA GLU A 20 -5.40 1.97 -0.70
C GLU A 20 -6.68 2.80 -0.82
N LEU A 21 -7.17 3.03 -2.04
CA LEU A 21 -8.38 3.81 -2.27
C LEU A 21 -9.60 3.18 -1.59
N LEU A 22 -9.72 1.85 -1.67
CA LEU A 22 -10.81 1.13 -1.02
C LEU A 22 -10.73 1.26 0.51
N SER A 23 -9.63 0.82 1.12
CA SER A 23 -9.43 0.87 2.57
C SER A 23 -9.49 2.31 3.11
N GLY A 24 -8.93 3.27 2.37
CA GLY A 24 -8.99 4.70 2.69
C GLY A 24 -10.40 5.28 2.65
N TYR A 25 -11.23 4.86 1.69
CA TYR A 25 -12.64 5.27 1.63
C TYR A 25 -13.43 4.79 2.86
N TRP A 26 -13.31 3.50 3.20
CA TRP A 26 -13.95 2.90 4.37
C TRP A 26 -13.49 3.55 5.69
N THR A 27 -12.19 3.75 5.82
CA THR A 27 -11.59 4.37 7.02
C THR A 27 -12.09 5.80 7.18
N ASN A 28 -12.01 6.63 6.13
CA ASN A 28 -12.47 8.02 6.18
C ASN A 28 -13.93 8.13 6.60
N HIS A 29 -14.80 7.26 6.07
CA HIS A 29 -16.21 7.27 6.44
C HIS A 29 -16.41 6.94 7.93
N THR A 30 -15.71 5.92 8.43
CA THR A 30 -15.81 5.44 9.82
C THR A 30 -15.24 6.44 10.83
N VAL A 31 -14.12 7.09 10.51
CA VAL A 31 -13.40 7.96 11.46
C VAL A 31 -13.85 9.41 11.43
N SER A 32 -14.60 9.83 10.40
CA SER A 32 -15.02 11.23 10.18
C SER A 32 -15.80 11.84 11.35
N THR A 33 -16.49 11.05 12.17
CA THR A 33 -17.37 11.54 13.24
C THR A 33 -16.66 11.72 14.58
N TRP A 34 -15.70 10.85 14.91
CA TRP A 34 -15.06 10.83 16.23
C TRP A 34 -13.60 11.29 16.21
N TYR A 35 -12.85 11.05 15.12
CA TYR A 35 -11.45 11.42 15.05
C TYR A 35 -11.19 12.94 15.07
N PRO A 36 -12.05 13.78 14.46
CA PRO A 36 -11.88 15.23 14.52
C PRO A 36 -11.98 15.79 15.94
N ILE A 37 -12.85 15.23 16.79
CA ILE A 37 -13.17 15.74 18.14
C ILE A 37 -12.20 15.28 19.23
N LEU A 38 -11.25 14.40 18.90
CA LEU A 38 -10.22 13.98 19.87
C LEU A 38 -9.25 15.11 20.19
N ILE A 39 -8.85 15.17 21.47
CA ILE A 39 -7.72 15.98 21.91
C ILE A 39 -6.45 15.31 21.37
N LYS A 40 -5.91 15.90 20.30
CA LYS A 40 -4.70 15.43 19.63
C LYS A 40 -3.47 16.17 20.17
N PRO A 41 -2.34 15.49 20.38
CA PRO A 41 -1.07 16.16 20.66
C PRO A 41 -0.69 17.15 19.55
N SER A 42 0.05 18.20 19.89
CA SER A 42 0.47 19.26 18.96
C SER A 42 1.31 18.78 17.77
N TRP A 43 1.93 17.61 17.87
CA TRP A 43 2.74 16.99 16.81
C TRP A 43 1.93 16.06 15.88
N THR A 44 0.61 15.95 16.08
CA THR A 44 -0.23 15.16 15.18
C THR A 44 -0.31 15.86 13.83
N PRO A 45 0.05 15.21 12.71
CA PRO A 45 0.02 15.85 11.41
C PRO A 45 -1.43 16.19 11.00
N PRO A 46 -1.63 17.25 10.21
CA PRO A 46 -2.93 17.55 9.62
C PRO A 46 -3.48 16.38 8.81
N GLY A 47 -4.82 16.22 8.79
CA GLY A 47 -5.50 15.10 8.11
C GLY A 47 -5.16 14.94 6.63
N TRP A 48 -4.86 16.04 5.92
CA TRP A 48 -4.49 15.99 4.50
C TRP A 48 -3.14 15.31 4.25
N VAL A 49 -2.23 15.27 5.24
CA VAL A 49 -0.89 14.66 5.10
C VAL A 49 -0.98 13.15 4.92
N PHE A 50 -2.04 12.52 5.45
CA PHE A 50 -2.24 11.08 5.33
C PHE A 50 -2.33 10.63 3.87
N GLY A 51 -3.01 11.38 2.99
CA GLY A 51 -3.14 11.04 1.58
C GLY A 51 -1.78 10.87 0.88
N PRO A 52 -0.96 11.93 0.78
CA PRO A 52 0.35 11.85 0.14
C PRO A 52 1.28 10.79 0.75
N VAL A 53 1.27 10.62 2.08
CA VAL A 53 2.09 9.61 2.76
C VAL A 53 1.66 8.21 2.36
N TRP A 54 0.37 7.89 2.45
CA TRP A 54 -0.15 6.57 2.10
C TRP A 54 0.02 6.25 0.62
N THR A 55 -0.28 7.19 -0.28
CA THR A 55 -0.04 7.01 -1.71
C THR A 55 1.44 6.71 -1.99
N THR A 56 2.36 7.42 -1.34
CA THR A 56 3.81 7.17 -1.49
C THR A 56 4.19 5.77 -0.99
N LEU A 57 3.69 5.37 0.18
CA LEU A 57 3.94 4.04 0.74
C LEU A 57 3.41 2.93 -0.17
N TYR A 58 2.18 3.04 -0.69
CA TYR A 58 1.59 2.04 -1.58
C TYR A 58 2.30 1.95 -2.93
N LEU A 59 2.87 3.05 -3.45
CA LEU A 59 3.76 3.00 -4.62
C LEU A 59 5.04 2.21 -4.32
N LEU A 60 5.65 2.43 -3.15
CA LEU A 60 6.86 1.68 -2.74
C LEU A 60 6.57 0.20 -2.50
N ILE A 61 5.42 -0.12 -1.90
CA ILE A 61 4.93 -1.50 -1.73
C ILE A 61 4.75 -2.17 -3.10
N ALA A 62 4.08 -1.50 -4.06
CA ALA A 62 3.91 -2.00 -5.41
C ALA A 62 5.25 -2.30 -6.11
N ILE A 63 6.21 -1.38 -5.99
CA ILE A 63 7.56 -1.54 -6.55
C ILE A 63 8.26 -2.73 -5.88
N SER A 64 8.17 -2.85 -4.55
CA SER A 64 8.75 -3.97 -3.80
C SER A 64 8.20 -5.33 -4.27
N GLY A 65 6.87 -5.47 -4.35
CA GLY A 65 6.22 -6.69 -4.86
C GLY A 65 6.62 -7.03 -6.30
N TRP A 66 6.72 -6.01 -7.16
CA TRP A 66 7.17 -6.18 -8.55
C TRP A 66 8.65 -6.61 -8.65
N LEU A 67 9.52 -6.09 -7.77
CA LEU A 67 10.92 -6.51 -7.69
C LEU A 67 11.04 -7.97 -7.27
N ILE A 68 10.26 -8.41 -6.27
CA ILE A 68 10.20 -9.82 -5.86
C ILE A 68 9.71 -10.69 -7.02
N TYR A 69 8.63 -10.30 -7.70
CA TYR A 69 8.08 -11.03 -8.84
C TYR A 69 9.09 -11.22 -9.99
N LYS A 70 9.98 -10.24 -10.20
CA LYS A 70 11.02 -10.31 -11.24
C LYS A 70 12.27 -11.09 -10.83
N ALA A 71 12.43 -11.40 -9.54
CA ALA A 71 13.57 -12.16 -9.08
C ALA A 71 13.50 -13.60 -9.62
N LYS A 72 14.67 -14.22 -9.79
CA LYS A 72 14.76 -15.63 -10.22
C LYS A 72 14.01 -16.53 -9.23
N ASP A 73 13.45 -17.61 -9.73
CA ASP A 73 12.82 -18.62 -8.88
C ASP A 73 13.81 -19.14 -7.84
N SER A 74 13.47 -18.97 -6.56
CA SER A 74 14.23 -19.48 -5.42
C SER A 74 13.30 -19.64 -4.22
N PRO A 75 13.65 -20.48 -3.23
CA PRO A 75 12.91 -20.57 -1.97
C PRO A 75 12.77 -19.20 -1.28
N ASP A 76 13.84 -18.40 -1.27
CA ASP A 76 13.84 -17.07 -0.67
C ASP A 76 12.84 -16.12 -1.35
N ARG A 77 12.69 -16.21 -2.68
CA ARG A 77 11.69 -15.42 -3.40
C ARG A 77 10.28 -15.77 -2.95
N SER A 78 9.99 -17.05 -2.79
CA SER A 78 8.67 -17.53 -2.35
C SER A 78 8.35 -17.07 -0.92
N ILE A 79 9.35 -17.12 -0.03
CA ILE A 79 9.23 -16.61 1.35
C ILE A 79 8.99 -15.09 1.35
N ALA A 80 9.78 -14.34 0.59
CA ALA A 80 9.60 -12.89 0.46
C ALA A 80 8.21 -12.53 -0.09
N PHE A 81 7.71 -13.29 -1.06
CA PHE A 81 6.37 -13.07 -1.61
C PHE A 81 5.27 -13.41 -0.61
N MET A 82 5.46 -14.44 0.23
CA MET A 82 4.55 -14.75 1.34
C MET A 82 4.48 -13.60 2.36
N PHE A 83 5.62 -13.05 2.78
CA PHE A 83 5.66 -11.89 3.67
C PHE A 83 5.03 -10.65 3.05
N TYR A 84 5.28 -10.40 1.76
CA TYR A 84 4.64 -9.33 1.01
C TYR A 84 3.11 -9.47 1.02
N LEU A 85 2.58 -10.66 0.73
CA LEU A 85 1.14 -10.90 0.74
C LEU A 85 0.54 -10.79 2.15
N ALA A 86 1.22 -11.31 3.18
CA ALA A 86 0.79 -11.17 4.56
C ALA A 86 0.75 -9.70 5.00
N GLN A 87 1.79 -8.91 4.67
CA GLN A 87 1.82 -7.49 4.95
C GLN A 87 0.70 -6.72 4.23
N LEU A 88 0.41 -7.07 2.98
CA LEU A 88 -0.67 -6.45 2.21
C LEU A 88 -2.05 -6.81 2.78
N ALA A 89 -2.27 -8.06 3.17
CA ALA A 89 -3.50 -8.50 3.82
C ALA A 89 -3.74 -7.76 5.14
N LEU A 90 -2.71 -7.64 5.98
CA LEU A 90 -2.78 -6.87 7.23
C LEU A 90 -2.98 -5.37 7.01
N ASN A 91 -2.58 -4.82 5.85
CA ASN A 91 -2.80 -3.41 5.53
C ASN A 91 -4.25 -3.10 5.11
N VAL A 92 -4.99 -4.11 4.64
CA VAL A 92 -6.35 -3.93 4.12
C VAL A 92 -7.42 -4.10 5.19
N ILE A 93 -7.12 -4.86 6.25
CA ILE A 93 -7.99 -5.12 7.42
C ILE A 93 -7.95 -3.92 8.37
#